data_AF-A0A3L7MZ01-F1
#
_entry.id   AF-A0A3L7MZ01-F1
#
_cell.length_a   1.000
_cell.length_b   1.000
_cell.length_c   1.000
_cell.angle_alpha   90.00
_cell.angle_beta   90.00
_cell.angle_gamma   90.00
#
_symmetry.space_group_name_H-M   'P 1'
#
loop_
_entity.id
_entity.type
_entity.pdbx_description
1 polymer ?
#
loop_
_entity_poly.entity_id
_entity_poly.type
_entity_poly.pdbx_seq_one_letter_code
_entity_poly.pdbx_strand_id
1 'polypeptide(L)'
;MTRMITTRATTISLAAASLLLAGCYGPRGAIYPYSGNGYTYESSEMRPVTISLVDTRTEEPFFKLEIPAGKQLTMNFIEGEGDDPVERPDRMVYSIWDIGTSTGRLTNQLTCPPTGCRRIDYLVRTGPEWREEPAEYGDRYDGMTKRPSWWTPQGGELPPPAKPYE
;
A
#
# COMPACT_ATOMS: atom_id res chain seq x y z
N MET A 1 11.98 1.50 72.36
CA MET A 1 10.62 1.09 71.91
C MET A 1 10.20 1.98 70.75
N THR A 2 9.29 1.48 69.91
CA THR A 2 8.71 2.07 68.68
C THR A 2 9.32 1.55 67.38
N ARG A 3 8.73 0.44 66.88
CA ARG A 3 8.89 -0.11 65.53
C ARG A 3 8.07 0.72 64.55
N MET A 4 8.53 0.89 63.30
CA MET A 4 7.73 1.12 62.08
C MET A 4 8.72 1.19 60.89
N ILE A 5 8.49 0.79 59.65
CA ILE A 5 7.51 -0.02 58.92
C ILE A 5 8.29 -0.43 57.66
N THR A 6 8.15 -1.67 57.22
CA THR A 6 8.77 -2.22 56.01
C THR A 6 8.09 -1.64 54.77
N THR A 7 8.81 -0.92 53.91
CA THR A 7 8.28 -0.48 52.61
C THR A 7 9.08 -1.12 51.49
N ARG A 8 8.59 -2.27 50.98
CA ARG A 8 8.97 -2.76 49.66
C ARG A 8 8.07 -2.06 48.65
N ALA A 9 8.62 -1.11 47.88
CA ALA A 9 7.93 -0.49 46.76
C ALA A 9 8.51 -1.03 45.46
N THR A 10 7.66 -1.78 44.77
CA THR A 10 7.81 -2.44 43.49
C THR A 10 8.00 -1.43 42.36
N THR A 11 9.13 -1.47 41.65
CA THR A 11 9.34 -0.72 40.40
C THR A 11 9.44 -1.70 39.24
N ILE A 12 8.31 -2.03 38.62
CA ILE A 12 8.26 -2.76 37.35
C ILE A 12 7.25 -2.02 36.45
N SER A 13 7.63 -1.86 35.18
CA SER A 13 6.82 -1.48 34.02
C SER A 13 6.74 0.00 33.65
N LEU A 14 7.72 0.46 32.86
CA LEU A 14 7.52 1.53 31.87
C LEU A 14 8.26 1.18 30.57
N ALA A 15 7.85 0.09 29.91
CA ALA A 15 8.41 -0.34 28.63
C ALA A 15 7.34 -1.01 27.75
N ALA A 16 6.23 -0.31 27.47
CA ALA A 16 5.22 -0.77 26.50
C ALA A 16 4.27 0.36 26.09
N ALA A 17 4.75 1.36 25.35
CA ALA A 17 3.86 2.40 24.80
C ALA A 17 4.35 3.02 23.48
N SER A 18 5.13 2.28 22.69
CA SER A 18 5.64 2.74 21.37
C SER A 18 5.00 2.03 20.17
N LEU A 19 3.82 1.40 20.34
CA LEU A 19 2.95 1.02 19.23
C LEU A 19 2.22 2.26 18.70
N LEU A 20 2.97 3.19 18.11
CA LEU A 20 2.45 4.43 17.55
C LEU A 20 1.82 4.16 16.18
N LEU A 21 0.48 4.12 16.15
CA LEU A 21 -0.41 4.56 15.05
C LEU A 21 -0.26 3.88 13.68
N ALA A 22 0.08 2.59 13.63
CA ALA A 22 -0.14 1.82 12.40
C ALA A 22 -1.65 1.57 12.23
N GLY A 23 -2.27 2.26 11.27
CA GLY A 23 -3.65 1.95 10.86
C GLY A 23 -3.70 0.55 10.25
N CYS A 24 -4.70 -0.25 10.63
CA CYS A 24 -4.97 -1.54 10.00
C CYS A 24 -5.95 -1.31 8.84
N TYR A 25 -5.52 -1.62 7.62
CA TYR A 25 -6.24 -1.46 6.38
C TYR A 25 -6.51 -2.84 5.78
N GLY A 26 -7.75 -3.07 5.34
CA GLY A 26 -8.13 -4.25 4.59
C GLY A 26 -8.90 -3.83 3.34
N PRO A 27 -9.12 -4.73 2.37
CA PRO A 27 -9.85 -4.43 1.14
C PRO A 27 -11.25 -3.95 1.49
N ARG A 28 -11.47 -2.64 1.38
CA ARG A 28 -12.71 -1.98 1.78
C ARG A 28 -12.98 -0.86 0.80
N GLY A 29 -13.69 -1.18 -0.26
CA GLY A 29 -14.16 -0.19 -1.23
C GLY A 29 -15.41 0.54 -0.74
N ALA A 30 -15.61 1.76 -1.24
CA ALA A 30 -16.88 2.47 -1.21
C ALA A 30 -17.05 3.29 -2.49
N ILE A 31 -18.28 3.68 -2.80
CA ILE A 31 -18.55 4.65 -3.87
C ILE A 31 -18.64 6.06 -3.28
N TYR A 32 -19.23 6.20 -2.09
CA TYR A 32 -19.34 7.46 -1.36
C TYR A 32 -18.54 7.38 -0.05
N PRO A 33 -17.30 7.88 -0.03
CA PRO A 33 -16.42 7.74 1.13
C PRO A 33 -16.75 8.76 2.23
N TYR A 34 -16.92 8.26 3.45
CA TYR A 34 -17.03 9.04 4.69
C TYR A 34 -15.66 9.38 5.27
N SER A 35 -15.56 10.50 5.98
CA SER A 35 -14.34 10.87 6.70
C SER A 35 -14.07 9.92 7.87
N GLY A 36 -12.80 9.77 8.23
CA GLY A 36 -12.35 8.89 9.31
C GLY A 36 -12.27 7.40 8.96
N ASN A 37 -12.48 7.02 7.70
CA ASN A 37 -12.42 5.64 7.23
C ASN A 37 -11.29 5.42 6.21
N GLY A 38 -10.56 4.30 6.37
CA GLY A 38 -9.64 3.80 5.36
C GLY A 38 -10.38 3.04 4.25
N TYR A 39 -10.07 3.38 3.00
CA TYR A 39 -10.57 2.72 1.80
C TYR A 39 -9.41 2.14 1.01
N THR A 40 -9.51 0.86 0.64
CA THR A 40 -8.44 0.14 -0.06
C THR A 40 -8.96 -0.51 -1.33
N TYR A 41 -8.25 -0.30 -2.44
CA TYR A 41 -8.54 -0.86 -3.74
C TYR A 41 -7.32 -1.60 -4.28
N GLU A 42 -7.51 -2.85 -4.68
CA GLU A 42 -6.46 -3.71 -5.21
C GLU A 42 -6.51 -3.74 -6.74
N SER A 43 -5.33 -3.73 -7.36
CA SER A 43 -5.14 -3.86 -8.80
C SER A 43 -4.36 -5.13 -9.08
N SER A 44 -5.05 -6.20 -9.47
CA SER A 44 -4.41 -7.46 -9.84
C SER A 44 -4.04 -7.46 -11.31
N GLU A 45 -3.15 -8.36 -11.72
CA GLU A 45 -2.72 -8.44 -13.13
C GLU A 45 -3.89 -8.69 -14.08
N MET A 46 -4.82 -9.56 -13.69
CA MET A 46 -6.02 -9.89 -14.47
C MET A 46 -7.12 -8.84 -14.37
N ARG A 47 -7.04 -7.94 -13.39
CA ARG A 47 -8.02 -6.89 -13.15
C ARG A 47 -7.29 -5.60 -12.76
N PRO A 48 -6.64 -4.93 -13.72
CA PRO A 48 -6.02 -3.64 -13.47
C PRO A 48 -7.08 -2.57 -13.18
N VAL A 49 -6.82 -1.71 -12.20
CA VAL A 49 -7.80 -0.74 -11.68
C VAL A 49 -7.28 0.69 -11.76
N THR A 50 -8.13 1.59 -12.23
CA THR A 50 -7.98 3.03 -12.09
C THR A 50 -9.02 3.54 -11.10
N ILE A 51 -8.58 4.36 -10.16
CA ILE A 51 -9.44 5.06 -9.22
C ILE A 51 -9.44 6.54 -9.56
N SER A 52 -10.63 7.12 -9.70
CA SER A 52 -10.81 8.56 -9.78
C SER A 52 -11.75 9.04 -8.68
N LEU A 53 -11.44 10.21 -8.12
CA LEU A 53 -12.32 10.91 -7.20
C LEU A 53 -12.88 12.15 -7.89
N VAL A 54 -14.19 12.27 -7.86
CA VAL A 54 -14.96 13.31 -8.53
C VAL A 54 -15.64 14.19 -7.49
N ASP A 55 -15.58 15.50 -7.68
CA ASP A 55 -16.42 16.44 -6.95
C ASP A 55 -17.82 16.42 -7.56
N THR A 56 -18.83 16.02 -6.79
CA THR A 56 -20.20 15.90 -7.32
C THR A 56 -20.89 17.24 -7.54
N ARG A 57 -20.31 18.36 -7.09
CA ARG A 57 -20.84 19.72 -7.35
C ARG A 57 -20.48 20.20 -8.75
N THR A 58 -19.27 19.91 -9.21
CA THR A 58 -18.74 20.34 -10.51
C THR A 58 -18.65 19.22 -11.54
N GLU A 59 -18.79 17.96 -11.11
CA GLU A 59 -18.56 16.74 -11.89
C GLU A 59 -17.13 16.58 -12.41
N GLU A 60 -16.17 17.33 -11.84
CA GLU A 60 -14.77 17.28 -12.24
C GLU A 60 -13.94 16.34 -11.36
N PRO A 61 -13.03 15.54 -11.94
CA PRO A 61 -12.10 14.72 -11.18
C PRO A 61 -11.00 15.59 -10.55
N PHE A 62 -10.86 15.54 -9.22
CA PHE A 62 -9.77 16.21 -8.52
C PHE A 62 -8.58 15.29 -8.22
N PHE A 63 -8.78 13.97 -8.34
CA PHE A 63 -7.74 12.97 -8.21
C PHE A 63 -8.00 11.82 -9.16
N LYS A 64 -6.93 11.31 -9.79
CA LYS A 64 -6.96 10.12 -10.63
C LYS A 64 -5.66 9.38 -10.47
N LEU A 65 -5.74 8.08 -10.19
CA LEU A 65 -4.57 7.23 -10.07
C LEU A 65 -4.81 5.90 -10.77
N GLU A 66 -3.90 5.58 -11.67
CA GLU A 66 -3.77 4.26 -12.26
C GLU A 66 -2.94 3.40 -11.30
N ILE A 67 -3.58 2.45 -10.64
CA ILE A 67 -2.90 1.60 -9.67
C ILE A 67 -2.10 0.56 -10.46
N PRO A 68 -0.77 0.46 -10.26
CA PRO A 68 0.04 -0.55 -10.92
C PRO A 68 -0.44 -1.97 -10.59
N ALA A 69 -0.30 -2.90 -11.53
CA ALA A 69 -0.65 -4.30 -11.29
C ALA A 69 0.20 -4.89 -10.14
N GLY A 70 -0.45 -5.68 -9.28
CA GLY A 70 0.16 -6.24 -8.07
C GLY A 70 0.26 -5.27 -6.89
N LYS A 71 -0.29 -4.06 -7.02
CA LYS A 71 -0.34 -3.05 -5.95
C LYS A 71 -1.78 -2.77 -5.49
N GLN A 72 -1.89 -2.12 -4.34
CA GLN A 72 -3.12 -1.60 -3.80
C GLN A 72 -2.98 -0.10 -3.47
N LEU A 73 -4.05 0.65 -3.67
CA LEU A 73 -4.19 2.02 -3.20
C LEU A 73 -4.96 2.01 -1.88
N THR A 74 -4.41 2.64 -0.85
CA THR A 74 -5.13 2.91 0.40
C THR A 74 -5.25 4.41 0.58
N MET A 75 -6.45 4.88 0.89
CA MET A 75 -6.76 6.28 1.12
C MET A 75 -7.60 6.46 2.38
N ASN A 76 -7.48 7.61 3.02
CA ASN A 76 -8.31 8.04 4.14
C ASN A 76 -8.61 9.53 3.99
N PHE A 77 -9.76 9.95 4.50
CA PHE A 77 -10.22 11.33 4.45
C PHE A 77 -10.31 11.88 5.87
N ILE A 78 -9.70 13.03 6.09
CA ILE A 78 -9.66 13.70 7.38
C ILE A 78 -10.42 15.02 7.26
N GLU A 79 -11.44 15.17 8.08
CA GLU A 79 -12.36 16.31 8.03
C GLU A 79 -11.71 17.57 8.61
N GLY A 80 -11.92 18.72 7.95
CA GLY A 80 -11.49 20.02 8.45
C GLY A 80 -9.97 20.29 8.42
N GLU A 81 -9.18 19.42 7.80
CA GLU A 81 -7.73 19.57 7.68
C GLU A 81 -7.26 20.03 6.28
N GLY A 82 -8.20 20.52 5.48
CA GLY A 82 -7.97 21.12 4.17
C GLY A 82 -7.38 22.53 4.24
N ASP A 83 -7.12 23.12 3.06
CA ASP A 83 -6.56 24.46 2.89
C ASP A 83 -7.63 25.54 2.73
N ASP A 84 -8.74 25.21 2.06
CA ASP A 84 -9.88 26.10 1.82
C ASP A 84 -11.09 25.65 2.64
N PRO A 85 -11.55 26.43 3.64
CA PRO A 85 -12.66 26.04 4.52
C PRO A 85 -14.02 25.94 3.80
N VAL A 86 -14.16 26.46 2.59
CA VAL A 86 -15.42 26.49 1.83
C VAL A 86 -15.37 25.46 0.71
N GLU A 87 -14.36 25.53 -0.15
CA GLU A 87 -14.32 24.70 -1.36
C GLU A 87 -13.67 23.33 -1.14
N ARG A 88 -12.64 23.26 -0.30
CA ARG A 88 -11.85 22.04 -0.05
C ARG A 88 -11.49 21.89 1.44
N PRO A 89 -12.51 21.76 2.31
CA PRO A 89 -12.31 21.77 3.76
C PRO A 89 -11.65 20.49 4.29
N ASP A 90 -11.70 19.38 3.53
CA ASP A 90 -11.19 18.08 3.96
C ASP A 90 -9.80 17.81 3.36
N ARG A 91 -9.07 16.89 3.97
CA ARG A 91 -7.78 16.39 3.48
C ARG A 91 -7.86 14.90 3.17
N MET A 92 -7.49 14.53 1.95
CA MET A 92 -7.25 13.13 1.61
C MET A 92 -5.77 12.81 1.83
N VAL A 93 -5.51 11.70 2.52
CA VAL A 93 -4.18 11.08 2.63
C VAL A 93 -4.21 9.71 1.95
N TYR A 94 -3.15 9.35 1.24
CA TYR A 94 -3.10 8.08 0.50
C TYR A 94 -1.69 7.53 0.32
N SER A 95 -1.61 6.24 -0.01
CA SER A 95 -0.36 5.56 -0.40
C SER A 95 -0.64 4.33 -1.24
N ILE A 96 0.37 3.94 -2.02
CA ILE A 96 0.38 2.73 -2.81
C ILE A 96 1.23 1.69 -2.06
N TRP A 97 0.71 0.48 -1.94
CA TRP A 97 1.35 -0.63 -1.25
C TRP A 97 1.33 -1.89 -2.11
N ASP A 98 2.11 -2.90 -1.76
CA ASP A 98 1.89 -4.24 -2.28
C ASP A 98 0.55 -4.80 -1.77
N ILE A 99 -0.14 -5.58 -2.61
CA ILE A 99 -1.40 -6.23 -2.23
C ILE A 99 -1.21 -7.07 -0.96
N GLY A 100 -2.16 -6.95 -0.03
CA GLY A 100 -2.15 -7.64 1.27
C GLY A 100 -1.43 -6.86 2.37
N THR A 101 -0.82 -5.70 2.06
CA THR A 101 -0.25 -4.82 3.07
C THR A 101 -1.37 -4.21 3.90
N SER A 102 -1.44 -4.56 5.18
CA SER A 102 -2.50 -4.09 6.07
C SER A 102 -2.06 -2.97 7.00
N THR A 103 -0.76 -2.67 7.13
CA THR A 103 -0.28 -1.67 8.08
C THR A 103 0.71 -0.73 7.41
N GLY A 104 0.62 0.55 7.77
CA GLY A 104 1.54 1.56 7.22
C GLY A 104 1.06 2.99 7.47
N ARG A 105 1.97 3.95 7.27
CA ARG A 105 1.66 5.39 7.31
C ARG A 105 1.38 5.88 5.89
N LEU A 106 0.28 6.59 5.71
CA LEU A 106 -0.03 7.24 4.43
C LEU A 106 0.89 8.46 4.22
N THR A 107 1.64 8.47 3.12
CA THR A 107 2.71 9.44 2.84
C THR A 107 2.28 10.62 1.98
N ASN A 108 1.34 10.42 1.06
CA ASN A 108 0.85 11.47 0.18
C ASN A 108 -0.42 12.11 0.74
N GLN A 109 -0.61 13.39 0.43
CA GLN A 109 -1.76 14.17 0.89
C GLN A 109 -2.19 15.19 -0.17
N LEU A 110 -3.47 15.50 -0.22
CA LEU A 110 -4.06 16.61 -0.95
C LEU A 110 -5.34 17.08 -0.28
N THR A 111 -5.76 18.30 -0.59
CA THR A 111 -7.04 18.85 -0.11
C THR A 111 -8.17 18.41 -1.03
N CYS A 112 -9.35 18.19 -0.46
CA CYS A 112 -10.48 17.64 -1.17
C CYS A 112 -11.81 18.26 -0.70
N PRO A 113 -12.86 18.16 -1.53
CA PRO A 113 -14.22 18.58 -1.16
C PRO A 113 -14.74 17.85 0.08
N PRO A 114 -15.80 18.37 0.74
CA PRO A 114 -16.36 17.74 1.92
C PRO A 114 -16.97 16.37 1.60
N THR A 115 -17.18 15.56 2.65
CA THR A 115 -17.76 14.20 2.56
C THR A 115 -18.99 14.08 1.66
N GLY A 116 -19.92 15.03 1.71
CA GLY A 116 -21.16 14.99 0.91
C GLY A 116 -20.98 15.27 -0.57
N CYS A 117 -19.79 15.71 -1.00
CA CYS A 117 -19.52 16.20 -2.34
C CYS A 117 -18.45 15.39 -3.08
N ARG A 118 -18.13 14.17 -2.63
CA ARG A 118 -17.10 13.33 -3.23
C ARG A 118 -17.62 11.94 -3.60
N ARG A 119 -17.23 11.47 -4.78
CA ARG A 119 -17.55 10.13 -5.29
C ARG A 119 -16.28 9.44 -5.78
N ILE A 120 -16.15 8.16 -5.46
CA ILE A 120 -15.11 7.28 -5.98
C ILE A 120 -15.67 6.56 -7.20
N ASP A 121 -15.03 6.82 -8.34
CA ASP A 121 -15.28 6.13 -9.59
C ASP A 121 -14.22 5.03 -9.76
N TYR A 122 -14.70 3.79 -9.84
CA TYR A 122 -13.88 2.59 -9.96
C TYR A 122 -13.95 2.08 -11.40
N LEU A 123 -12.80 2.14 -12.10
CA LEU A 123 -12.70 1.69 -13.48
C LEU A 123 -11.76 0.49 -13.57
N VAL A 124 -12.24 -0.60 -14.17
CA VAL A 124 -11.38 -1.73 -14.56
C VAL A 124 -10.83 -1.47 -15.96
N ARG A 125 -9.50 -1.48 -16.11
CA ARG A 125 -8.83 -1.30 -17.41
C ARG A 125 -8.90 -2.61 -18.22
N THR A 126 -8.77 -2.48 -19.53
CA THR A 126 -8.84 -3.61 -20.45
C THR A 126 -7.52 -4.36 -20.49
N GLY A 127 -7.58 -5.68 -20.27
CA GLY A 127 -6.48 -6.61 -20.50
C GLY A 127 -5.69 -6.98 -19.25
N PRO A 128 -4.81 -7.99 -19.36
CA PRO A 128 -3.86 -8.30 -18.32
C PRO A 128 -2.73 -7.27 -18.33
N GLU A 129 -2.47 -6.66 -17.18
CA GLU A 129 -1.29 -5.84 -16.96
C GLU A 129 -0.29 -6.62 -16.11
N TRP A 130 0.94 -6.75 -16.59
CA TRP A 130 1.97 -7.47 -15.84
C TRP A 130 2.46 -6.63 -14.67
N ARG A 131 2.61 -7.27 -13.51
CA ARG A 131 3.24 -6.64 -12.36
C ARG A 131 4.71 -6.33 -12.67
N GLU A 132 5.16 -5.16 -12.25
CA GLU A 132 6.59 -4.85 -12.25
C GLU A 132 7.33 -5.82 -11.32
N GLU A 133 8.38 -6.47 -11.85
CA GLU A 133 9.19 -7.38 -11.07
C GLU A 133 9.79 -6.67 -9.85
N PRO A 134 9.81 -7.31 -8.66
CA PRO A 134 10.51 -6.76 -7.50
C PRO A 134 11.97 -6.49 -7.85
N ALA A 135 12.53 -5.38 -7.36
CA ALA A 135 13.91 -5.00 -7.65
C ALA A 135 14.93 -6.11 -7.30
N GLU A 136 14.64 -6.91 -6.27
CA GLU A 136 15.43 -8.08 -5.85
C GLU A 136 15.51 -9.17 -6.94
N TYR A 137 14.48 -9.30 -7.78
CA TYR A 137 14.44 -10.27 -8.88
C TYR A 137 15.19 -9.80 -10.12
N GLY A 138 15.53 -8.51 -10.21
CA GLY A 138 16.29 -7.96 -11.34
C GLY A 138 17.69 -8.56 -11.50
N ASP A 139 18.20 -9.28 -10.51
CA ASP A 139 19.49 -9.99 -10.55
C ASP A 139 19.38 -11.46 -11.00
N ARG A 140 18.18 -11.95 -11.35
CA ARG A 140 18.03 -13.29 -11.93
C ARG A 140 18.64 -13.33 -13.32
N TYR A 141 19.62 -14.21 -13.49
CA TYR A 141 20.33 -14.48 -14.75
C TYR A 141 19.43 -15.03 -15.86
N ASP A 142 18.19 -15.40 -15.52
CA ASP A 142 17.18 -15.96 -16.42
C ASP A 142 16.62 -14.89 -17.40
N GLY A 143 16.61 -13.62 -16.96
CA GLY A 143 16.12 -12.47 -17.74
C GLY A 143 17.03 -12.13 -18.93
N MET A 144 16.44 -11.77 -20.07
CA MET A 144 17.15 -11.50 -21.33
C MET A 144 18.30 -10.47 -21.20
N THR A 145 18.20 -9.53 -20.26
CA THR A 145 19.08 -8.36 -20.14
C THR A 145 20.37 -8.62 -19.34
N LYS A 146 20.44 -9.69 -18.54
CA LYS A 146 21.60 -10.02 -17.67
C LYS A 146 22.17 -11.42 -17.91
N ARG A 147 22.06 -11.91 -19.15
CA ARG A 147 22.67 -13.19 -19.53
C ARG A 147 24.18 -13.00 -19.66
N PRO A 148 25.00 -13.79 -18.94
CA PRO A 148 26.45 -13.74 -19.14
C PRO A 148 26.79 -14.23 -20.56
N SER A 149 27.94 -13.80 -21.09
CA SER A 149 28.33 -14.05 -22.49
C SER A 149 28.44 -15.54 -22.87
N TRP A 150 28.53 -16.43 -21.87
CA TRP A 150 28.60 -17.88 -22.01
C TRP A 150 27.26 -18.61 -21.81
N TRP A 151 26.15 -17.89 -21.64
CA TRP A 151 24.82 -18.51 -21.51
C TRP A 151 24.26 -18.94 -22.87
N THR A 152 23.83 -20.20 -22.99
CA THR A 152 23.18 -20.74 -24.20
C THR A 152 21.78 -21.27 -23.87
N PRO A 153 20.76 -21.05 -24.72
CA PRO A 153 19.40 -21.58 -24.51
C PRO A 153 19.32 -23.11 -24.35
N GLN A 154 20.31 -23.81 -24.89
CA GLN A 154 20.38 -25.27 -24.92
C GLN A 154 20.92 -25.86 -23.60
N GLY A 155 21.45 -25.03 -22.69
CA GLY A 155 22.26 -25.49 -21.57
C GLY A 155 23.63 -25.99 -22.06
N GLY A 156 24.67 -25.81 -21.26
CA GLY A 156 25.99 -26.38 -21.56
C GLY A 156 25.97 -27.90 -21.59
N GLU A 157 27.04 -28.52 -22.09
CA GLU A 157 27.19 -29.98 -22.02
C GLU A 157 27.09 -30.45 -20.57
N LEU A 158 26.20 -31.42 -20.30
CA LEU A 158 26.13 -32.05 -18.98
C LEU A 158 27.49 -32.70 -18.69
N PRO A 159 28.02 -32.56 -17.46
CA PRO A 159 29.23 -33.26 -17.10
C PRO A 159 29.02 -34.77 -17.31
N PRO A 160 30.04 -35.50 -17.81
CA PRO A 160 29.94 -36.93 -17.97
C PRO A 160 29.56 -37.56 -16.63
N PRO A 161 28.64 -38.55 -16.62
CA PRO A 161 28.18 -39.15 -15.38
C PRO A 161 29.38 -39.69 -14.60
N ALA A 162 29.62 -39.15 -13.41
CA ALA A 162 30.67 -39.65 -12.53
C ALA A 162 30.36 -41.11 -12.21
N LYS A 163 31.30 -42.02 -12.49
CA LYS A 163 31.19 -43.41 -12.05
C LYS A 163 31.12 -43.40 -10.52
N PRO A 164 30.10 -44.00 -9.89
CA PRO A 164 29.88 -43.84 -8.46
C PRO A 164 30.93 -44.52 -7.58
N TYR A 165 31.81 -45.35 -8.11
CA TYR A 165 32.92 -46.00 -7.42
C TYR A 165 33.76 -46.81 -8.43
N GLU A 166 35.08 -46.81 -8.29
CA GLU A 166 36.00 -47.82 -8.89
C GLU A 166 36.60 -48.65 -7.77
#